data_AF-A0A3B0XN81-F1
#
_entry.id   AF-A0A3B0XN81-F1
#
_cell.length_a   1.000
_cell.length_b   1.000
_cell.length_c   1.000
_cell.angle_alpha   90.00
_cell.angle_beta   90.00
_cell.angle_gamma   90.00
#
_symmetry.space_group_name_H-M   'P 1'
#
loop_
_entity.id
_entity.type
_entity.pdbx_description
1 polymer ?
#
loop_
_entity_poly.entity_id
_entity_poly.type
_entity_poly.pdbx_seq_one_letter_code
_entity_poly.pdbx_strand_id
1 'polypeptide(L)'
;MKIQRPPFTLWVILLLTIMLTMGGCSDFTAVVRKVTYPPDFKYVTGQELRSHMDALAFQLQLLNKTLIENNNGQSKLDQQQQVLGILREIELIGSSLQAGEAGSNHPFLQDYMKKFLSIVVQARRSASSNPPNYYFVGRVSGGCISCHNAHR
;
A
#
# COMPACT_ATOMS: atom_id res chain seq x y z
N MET A 1 -59.19 20.23 -7.85
CA MET A 1 -58.32 19.73 -6.75
C MET A 1 -57.61 20.92 -6.13
N LYS A 2 -57.82 21.22 -4.84
CA LYS A 2 -57.08 22.26 -4.11
C LYS A 2 -55.84 21.61 -3.48
N ILE A 3 -54.65 22.02 -3.92
CA ILE A 3 -53.38 21.54 -3.37
C ILE A 3 -53.15 22.30 -2.04
N GLN A 4 -53.33 21.61 -0.93
CA GLN A 4 -53.15 22.15 0.41
C GLN A 4 -51.64 22.21 0.70
N ARG A 5 -51.06 23.42 0.71
CA ARG A 5 -49.63 23.61 1.00
C ARG A 5 -49.38 23.35 2.49
N PRO A 6 -48.36 22.55 2.86
CA PRO A 6 -48.06 22.29 4.26
C PRO A 6 -47.63 23.59 4.96
N PRO A 7 -47.91 23.73 6.27
CA PRO A 7 -47.54 24.92 7.01
C PRO A 7 -46.01 25.05 7.06
N PHE A 8 -45.51 26.29 6.95
CA PHE A 8 -44.07 26.61 6.92
C PHE A 8 -43.28 25.97 8.08
N THR A 9 -43.92 25.82 9.25
CA THR A 9 -43.36 25.15 10.43
C THR A 9 -42.99 23.69 10.21
N LEU A 10 -43.77 22.96 9.40
CA LEU A 10 -43.51 21.55 9.08
C LEU A 10 -42.26 21.39 8.19
N TRP A 11 -42.02 22.37 7.32
CA TRP A 11 -40.82 22.43 6.47
C TRP A 11 -39.56 22.75 7.27
N VAL A 12 -39.67 23.67 8.24
CA VAL A 12 -38.56 24.02 9.14
C VAL A 12 -38.17 22.83 10.01
N ILE A 13 -39.15 22.10 10.57
CA ILE A 13 -38.88 20.90 11.37
C ILE A 13 -38.17 19.83 10.54
N LEU A 14 -38.65 19.56 9.32
CA LEU A 14 -38.04 18.60 8.40
C LEU A 14 -36.58 18.94 8.06
N LEU A 15 -36.30 20.22 7.78
CA LEU A 15 -34.93 20.68 7.50
C LEU A 15 -34.01 20.52 8.72
N LEU A 16 -34.53 20.76 9.93
CA LEU A 16 -33.76 20.61 11.17
C LEU A 16 -33.42 19.14 11.46
N THR A 17 -34.35 18.21 11.23
CA THR A 17 -34.08 16.77 11.40
C THR A 17 -33.06 16.27 10.39
N ILE A 18 -33.11 16.72 9.13
CA ILE A 18 -32.13 16.32 8.11
C ILE A 18 -30.72 16.77 8.52
N MET A 19 -30.56 18.01 8.96
CA MET A 19 -29.26 18.53 9.43
C MET A 19 -28.71 17.75 10.63
N LEU A 20 -29.56 17.31 11.56
CA LEU A 20 -29.13 16.53 12.73
C LEU A 20 -28.62 15.13 12.37
N THR A 21 -29.16 14.51 11.32
CA THR A 21 -28.75 13.15 10.91
C THR A 21 -27.39 13.09 10.20
N MET A 22 -26.91 14.22 9.65
CA MET A 22 -25.63 14.25 8.92
C MET A 22 -24.39 14.27 9.85
N GLY A 23 -24.56 14.60 11.14
CA GLY A 23 -23.44 14.71 12.10
C GLY A 23 -23.05 13.41 12.82
N GLY A 24 -23.83 12.32 12.71
CA GLY A 24 -23.68 11.13 13.56
C GLY A 24 -22.91 9.93 12.97
N CYS A 25 -22.52 9.97 11.70
CA CYS A 25 -21.98 8.78 11.02
C CYS A 25 -20.49 8.50 11.25
N SER A 26 -19.69 9.44 11.77
CA SER A 26 -18.24 9.21 11.95
C SER A 26 -17.93 8.40 13.21
N ASP A 27 -18.59 8.71 14.33
CA ASP A 27 -18.14 8.25 15.65
C ASP A 27 -18.62 6.83 15.99
N PHE A 28 -19.78 6.42 15.46
CA PHE A 28 -20.30 5.07 15.62
C PHE A 28 -19.33 4.00 15.08
N THR A 29 -18.62 4.31 13.99
CA THR A 29 -17.65 3.38 13.38
C THR A 29 -16.45 3.10 14.30
N ALA A 30 -16.05 4.06 15.13
CA ALA A 30 -14.94 3.88 16.07
C ALA A 30 -15.35 2.97 17.24
N VAL A 31 -16.59 3.10 17.72
CA VAL A 31 -17.15 2.27 18.80
C VAL A 31 -17.32 0.82 18.35
N VAL A 32 -17.91 0.58 17.17
CA VAL A 32 -18.04 -0.78 16.61
C VAL A 32 -16.67 -1.44 16.47
N ARG A 33 -15.66 -0.70 15.99
CA ARG A 33 -14.30 -1.22 15.82
C ARG A 33 -13.67 -1.70 17.13
N LYS A 34 -13.90 -0.99 18.24
CA LYS A 34 -13.37 -1.37 19.56
C LYS A 34 -13.87 -2.75 20.03
N VAL A 35 -15.04 -3.19 19.54
CA VAL A 35 -15.66 -4.47 19.92
C VAL A 35 -15.40 -5.57 18.89
N THR A 36 -15.21 -5.22 17.61
CA THR A 36 -15.01 -6.19 16.53
C THR A 36 -13.54 -6.48 16.19
N TYR A 37 -12.60 -5.62 16.57
CA TYR A 37 -11.18 -5.80 16.31
C TYR A 37 -10.39 -6.10 17.59
N PRO A 38 -9.33 -6.92 17.50
CA PRO A 38 -8.45 -7.15 18.62
C PRO A 38 -7.75 -5.84 19.05
N PRO A 39 -7.40 -5.70 20.34
CA PRO A 39 -6.96 -4.42 20.93
C PRO A 39 -5.65 -3.88 20.36
N ASP A 40 -4.86 -4.72 19.70
CA ASP A 40 -3.60 -4.43 19.01
C ASP A 40 -3.77 -4.15 17.51
N PHE A 41 -5.00 -4.09 16.99
CA PHE A 41 -5.26 -3.78 15.60
C PHE A 41 -4.96 -2.30 15.28
N LYS A 42 -3.83 -2.04 14.62
CA LYS A 42 -3.52 -0.73 14.04
C LYS A 42 -4.17 -0.58 12.67
N TYR A 43 -5.01 0.44 12.55
CA TYR A 43 -5.50 0.90 11.25
C TYR A 43 -4.60 2.02 10.74
N VAL A 44 -3.91 1.76 9.64
CA VAL A 44 -3.14 2.77 8.92
C VAL A 44 -4.10 3.60 8.06
N THR A 45 -3.88 4.91 8.01
CA THR A 45 -4.69 5.77 7.15
C THR A 45 -4.49 5.40 5.68
N GLY A 46 -5.51 5.56 4.84
CA GLY A 46 -5.37 5.32 3.40
C GLY A 46 -4.26 6.17 2.75
N GLN A 47 -3.93 7.32 3.36
CA GLN A 47 -2.87 8.21 2.91
C GLN A 47 -1.47 7.62 3.17
N GLU A 48 -1.24 7.09 4.35
CA GLU A 48 0.04 6.48 4.72
C GLU A 48 0.29 5.22 3.89
N LEU A 49 -0.71 4.34 3.75
CA LEU A 49 -0.59 3.18 2.86
C LEU A 49 -0.24 3.59 1.43
N ARG A 50 -0.89 4.63 0.89
CA ARG A 50 -0.60 5.15 -0.46
C ARG A 50 0.83 5.69 -0.57
N SER A 51 1.30 6.44 0.43
CA SER A 51 2.68 6.95 0.46
C SER A 51 3.73 5.84 0.38
N HIS A 52 3.52 4.72 1.08
CA HIS A 52 4.44 3.58 1.01
C HIS A 52 4.37 2.85 -0.34
N MET A 53 3.18 2.73 -0.93
CA MET A 53 3.03 2.16 -2.28
C MET A 53 3.66 3.05 -3.35
N ASP A 54 3.57 4.37 -3.23
CA ASP A 54 4.23 5.33 -4.11
C ASP A 54 5.77 5.20 -3.98
N ALA A 55 6.28 5.04 -2.76
CA ALA A 55 7.70 4.80 -2.52
C ALA A 55 8.17 3.48 -3.16
N LEU A 56 7.40 2.39 -3.05
CA LEU A 56 7.69 1.13 -3.74
C LEU A 56 7.68 1.29 -5.27
N ALA A 57 6.71 2.02 -5.82
CA ALA A 57 6.62 2.28 -7.25
C ALA A 57 7.85 3.06 -7.76
N PHE A 58 8.30 4.07 -7.01
CA PHE A 58 9.52 4.81 -7.32
C PHE A 58 10.75 3.89 -7.35
N GLN A 59 10.93 3.04 -6.33
CA GLN A 59 12.07 2.11 -6.29
C GLN A 59 12.04 1.09 -7.44
N LEU A 60 10.85 0.62 -7.84
CA LEU A 60 10.72 -0.25 -9.01
C LEU A 60 11.09 0.45 -10.32
N GLN A 61 10.73 1.71 -10.48
CA GLN A 61 11.15 2.50 -11.65
C GLN A 61 12.66 2.65 -11.70
N LEU A 62 13.29 2.96 -10.55
CA LEU A 62 14.74 3.06 -10.44
C LEU A 62 15.43 1.72 -10.74
N LEU A 63 14.89 0.62 -10.22
CA LEU A 63 15.40 -0.74 -10.48
C LEU A 63 15.41 -1.08 -11.97
N ASN A 64 14.30 -0.82 -12.66
CA ASN A 64 14.19 -1.06 -14.10
C ASN A 64 15.16 -0.18 -14.89
N LYS A 65 15.31 1.09 -14.52
CA LYS A 65 16.26 2.02 -15.14
C LYS A 65 17.70 1.50 -15.02
N THR A 66 18.13 1.12 -13.82
CA THR A 66 19.48 0.57 -13.57
C THR A 66 19.77 -0.70 -14.37
N LEU A 67 18.76 -1.54 -14.63
CA LEU A 67 18.93 -2.73 -15.45
C LEU A 67 19.08 -2.41 -16.96
N ILE A 68 18.39 -1.39 -17.45
CA ILE A 68 18.39 -1.00 -18.89
C ILE A 68 19.62 -0.17 -19.25
N GLU A 69 20.07 0.73 -18.37
CA GLU A 69 21.14 1.71 -18.66
C GLU A 69 22.57 1.13 -18.65
N ASN A 70 22.73 -0.19 -18.46
CA ASN A 70 24.02 -0.91 -18.46
C ASN A 70 24.85 -0.73 -19.76
N ASN A 71 24.27 -0.14 -20.81
CA ASN A 71 24.94 0.05 -22.09
C ASN A 71 25.85 1.30 -22.15
N ASN A 72 25.83 2.17 -21.13
CA ASN A 72 26.54 3.47 -21.16
C ASN A 72 27.97 3.46 -20.56
N GLY A 73 28.62 2.29 -20.52
CA GLY A 73 30.00 2.17 -19.99
C GLY A 73 30.12 2.07 -18.47
N GLN A 74 29.00 1.87 -17.76
CA GLN A 74 28.97 1.58 -16.32
C GLN A 74 29.68 0.25 -16.04
N SER A 75 30.51 0.18 -14.99
CA SER A 75 31.10 -1.10 -14.56
C SER A 75 30.02 -2.06 -14.09
N LYS A 76 30.17 -3.36 -14.41
CA LYS A 76 29.27 -4.42 -13.93
C LYS A 76 29.17 -4.44 -12.39
N LEU A 77 30.25 -4.09 -11.70
CA LEU A 77 30.28 -4.01 -10.23
C LEU A 77 29.42 -2.84 -9.72
N ASP A 78 29.48 -1.68 -10.38
CA ASP A 78 28.69 -0.51 -9.99
C ASP A 78 27.19 -0.77 -10.21
N GLN A 79 26.84 -1.42 -11.33
CA GLN A 79 25.45 -1.82 -11.59
C GLN A 79 24.96 -2.81 -10.52
N GLN A 80 25.77 -3.82 -10.18
CA GLN A 80 25.42 -4.79 -9.14
C GLN A 80 25.17 -4.11 -7.80
N GLN A 81 26.03 -3.17 -7.41
CA GLN A 81 25.88 -2.43 -6.15
C GLN A 81 24.62 -1.55 -6.14
N GLN A 82 24.29 -0.90 -7.26
CA GLN A 82 23.05 -0.13 -7.39
C GLN A 82 21.81 -1.02 -7.27
N VAL A 83 21.77 -2.15 -7.99
CA VAL A 83 20.66 -3.11 -7.91
C VAL A 83 20.47 -3.60 -6.47
N LEU A 84 21.57 -3.96 -5.78
CA LEU A 84 21.52 -4.40 -4.39
C LEU A 84 21.04 -3.30 -3.43
N GLY A 85 21.42 -2.05 -3.68
CA GLY A 85 20.94 -0.89 -2.94
C GLY A 85 19.44 -0.72 -3.08
N ILE A 86 18.94 -0.69 -4.30
CA ILE A 86 17.50 -0.51 -4.60
C ILE A 86 16.67 -1.66 -4.01
N LEU A 87 17.12 -2.90 -4.14
CA LEU A 87 16.42 -4.05 -3.56
C LEU A 87 16.38 -4.00 -2.02
N ARG A 88 17.40 -3.43 -1.37
CA ARG A 88 17.38 -3.21 0.08
C ARG A 88 16.33 -2.17 0.48
N GLU A 89 16.21 -1.08 -0.27
CA GLU A 89 15.17 -0.07 -0.02
C GLU A 89 13.77 -0.65 -0.21
N ILE A 90 13.55 -1.46 -1.26
CA ILE A 90 12.29 -2.18 -1.46
C ILE A 90 11.96 -3.09 -0.27
N GLU A 91 12.95 -3.81 0.25
CA GLU A 91 12.77 -4.67 1.42
C GLU A 91 12.42 -3.88 2.68
N LEU A 92 13.05 -2.73 2.91
CA LEU A 92 12.77 -1.87 4.05
C LEU A 92 11.32 -1.35 4.01
N ILE A 93 10.90 -0.80 2.86
CA ILE A 93 9.53 -0.28 2.69
C ILE A 93 8.52 -1.43 2.82
N GLY A 94 8.79 -2.57 2.18
CA GLY A 94 7.94 -3.76 2.27
C GLY A 94 7.84 -4.32 3.69
N SER A 95 8.93 -4.31 4.46
CA SER A 95 8.93 -4.79 5.85
C SER A 95 8.10 -3.88 6.75
N SER A 96 8.17 -2.57 6.55
CA SER A 96 7.31 -1.61 7.27
C SER A 96 5.82 -1.83 6.97
N LEU A 97 5.48 -2.13 5.71
CA LEU A 97 4.13 -2.51 5.31
C LEU A 97 3.69 -3.85 5.92
N GLN A 98 4.59 -4.82 6.06
CA GLN A 98 4.30 -6.14 6.66
C GLN A 98 4.08 -6.05 8.17
N ALA A 99 4.96 -5.32 8.87
CA ALA A 99 4.98 -5.20 10.33
C ALA A 99 3.78 -4.39 10.89
N GLY A 100 2.98 -3.81 10.02
CA GLY A 100 1.87 -2.96 10.41
C GLY A 100 2.29 -1.57 10.91
N GLU A 101 3.56 -1.21 10.71
CA GLU A 101 4.06 0.15 10.96
C GLU A 101 3.53 1.10 9.90
N ALA A 102 3.47 0.63 8.65
CA ALA A 102 2.95 1.32 7.48
C ALA A 102 1.78 0.60 6.79
N GLY A 103 1.47 -0.62 7.25
CA GLY A 103 0.35 -1.42 6.79
C GLY A 103 -0.72 -1.48 7.88
N SER A 104 -1.99 -1.62 7.49
CA SER A 104 -2.96 -2.12 8.45
C SER A 104 -2.51 -3.51 8.92
N ASN A 105 -2.76 -3.90 10.18
CA ASN A 105 -2.63 -5.30 10.64
C ASN A 105 -3.67 -6.23 9.95
N HIS A 106 -4.16 -5.84 8.77
CA HIS A 106 -5.08 -6.57 7.95
C HIS A 106 -4.40 -7.85 7.45
N PRO A 107 -4.90 -9.05 7.80
CA PRO A 107 -4.24 -10.33 7.49
C PRO A 107 -3.85 -10.48 6.02
N PHE A 108 -4.74 -10.03 5.12
CA PHE A 108 -4.49 -10.00 3.69
C PHE A 108 -3.19 -9.28 3.28
N LEU A 109 -2.96 -8.05 3.77
CA LEU A 109 -1.76 -7.29 3.40
C LEU A 109 -0.50 -7.99 3.93
N GLN A 110 -0.56 -8.55 5.14
CA GLN A 110 0.56 -9.26 5.73
C GLN A 110 0.97 -10.49 4.92
N ASP A 111 0.02 -11.30 4.48
CA ASP A 111 0.30 -12.52 3.71
C ASP A 111 0.94 -12.21 2.35
N TYR A 112 0.42 -11.20 1.65
CA TYR A 112 0.98 -10.80 0.35
C TYR A 112 2.33 -10.12 0.52
N MET A 113 2.50 -9.29 1.55
CA MET A 113 3.78 -8.64 1.81
C MET A 113 4.86 -9.64 2.22
N LYS A 114 4.51 -10.68 3.00
CA LYS A 114 5.41 -11.80 3.31
C LYS A 114 5.89 -12.51 2.06
N LYS A 115 4.98 -12.81 1.12
CA LYS A 115 5.32 -13.43 -0.17
C LYS A 115 6.18 -12.51 -1.03
N PHE A 116 5.85 -11.23 -1.08
CA PHE A 116 6.62 -10.21 -1.80
C PHE A 116 8.05 -10.11 -1.27
N LEU A 117 8.23 -10.00 0.05
CA LEU A 117 9.55 -9.93 0.70
C LEU A 117 10.39 -11.17 0.43
N SER A 118 9.79 -12.35 0.37
CA SER A 118 10.49 -13.57 -0.04
C SER A 118 11.07 -13.48 -1.46
N ILE A 119 10.37 -12.84 -2.39
CA ILE A 119 10.86 -12.59 -3.75
C ILE A 119 12.01 -11.58 -3.73
N VAL A 120 11.89 -10.50 -2.96
CA VAL A 120 12.93 -9.46 -2.82
C VAL A 120 14.23 -10.05 -2.24
N VAL A 121 14.12 -10.88 -1.20
CA VAL A 121 15.27 -11.57 -0.60
C VAL A 121 15.94 -12.51 -1.60
N GLN A 122 15.18 -13.27 -2.38
CA GLN A 122 15.72 -14.11 -3.45
C GLN A 122 16.41 -13.28 -4.54
N ALA A 123 15.82 -12.16 -4.93
CA ALA A 123 16.41 -11.22 -5.88
C ALA A 123 17.74 -10.66 -5.37
N ARG A 124 17.84 -10.28 -4.10
CA ARG A 124 19.09 -9.81 -3.49
C ARG A 124 20.17 -10.89 -3.49
N ARG A 125 19.83 -12.10 -3.05
CA ARG A 125 20.79 -13.23 -3.01
C ARG A 125 21.32 -13.54 -4.42
N SER A 126 20.43 -13.60 -5.40
CA SER A 126 20.77 -13.85 -6.80
C SER A 126 21.58 -12.69 -7.41
N ALA A 127 21.22 -11.44 -7.13
CA ALA A 127 21.96 -10.28 -7.60
C ALA A 127 23.35 -10.17 -6.95
N SER A 128 23.55 -10.70 -5.75
CA SER A 128 24.84 -10.68 -5.04
C SER A 128 25.83 -11.76 -5.48
N SER A 129 25.44 -12.70 -6.35
CA SER A 129 26.33 -13.75 -6.83
C SER A 129 27.44 -13.19 -7.74
N ASN A 130 28.48 -14.00 -7.98
CA ASN A 130 29.52 -13.70 -8.97
C ASN A 130 29.59 -14.85 -10.00
N PRO A 131 29.13 -14.65 -11.25
CA PRO A 131 28.57 -13.42 -11.80
C PRO A 131 27.15 -13.11 -11.24
N PRO A 132 26.70 -11.84 -11.26
CA PRO A 132 25.37 -11.46 -10.79
C PRO A 132 24.27 -12.07 -11.65
N ASN A 133 23.20 -12.56 -11.02
CA ASN A 133 22.02 -13.07 -11.71
C ASN A 133 20.78 -12.21 -11.38
N TYR A 134 20.26 -11.52 -12.40
CA TYR A 134 19.11 -10.62 -12.26
C TYR A 134 17.75 -11.24 -12.61
N TYR A 135 17.68 -12.55 -12.85
CA TYR A 135 16.42 -13.24 -13.18
C TYR A 135 15.30 -12.96 -12.16
N PHE A 136 15.62 -13.04 -10.87
CA PHE A 136 14.66 -12.78 -9.79
C PHE A 136 14.33 -11.30 -9.62
N VAL A 137 15.17 -10.39 -10.11
CA VAL A 137 14.90 -8.94 -10.06
C VAL A 137 13.67 -8.59 -10.88
N GLY A 138 13.52 -9.19 -12.07
CA GLY A 138 12.30 -9.03 -12.88
C GLY A 138 11.03 -9.57 -12.20
N ARG A 139 11.16 -10.53 -11.29
CA ARG A 139 10.02 -11.09 -10.54
C ARG A 139 9.50 -10.16 -9.45
N VAL A 140 10.28 -9.18 -9.00
CA VAL A 140 9.85 -8.19 -8.00
C VAL A 140 8.66 -7.39 -8.52
N SER A 141 8.70 -6.92 -9.77
CA SER A 141 7.57 -6.25 -10.44
C SER A 141 6.32 -7.13 -10.52
N GLY A 142 6.50 -8.44 -10.77
CA GLY A 142 5.41 -9.41 -10.79
C GLY A 142 4.72 -9.59 -9.43
N GLY A 143 5.46 -9.43 -8.32
CA GLY A 143 4.90 -9.44 -6.97
C GLY A 143 3.88 -8.32 -6.74
N CYS A 144 4.17 -7.12 -7.24
CA CYS A 144 3.23 -5.98 -7.15
C CYS A 144 1.95 -6.25 -7.95
N ILE A 145 2.09 -6.72 -9.20
CA ILE A 145 0.95 -7.07 -10.06
C ILE A 145 0.09 -8.16 -9.41
N SER A 146 0.71 -9.18 -8.83
CA SER A 146 -0.02 -10.27 -8.16
C SER A 146 -0.89 -9.80 -7.02
N CYS A 147 -0.41 -8.84 -6.21
CA CYS A 147 -1.21 -8.26 -5.13
C CYS A 147 -2.34 -7.39 -5.69
N HIS A 148 -2.04 -6.52 -6.66
CA HIS A 148 -3.02 -5.57 -7.19
C HIS A 148 -4.13 -6.27 -7.99
N ASN A 149 -3.83 -7.33 -8.74
CA ASN A 149 -4.85 -8.06 -9.51
C ASN A 149 -5.88 -8.78 -8.64
N ALA A 150 -5.47 -9.25 -7.46
CA ALA A 150 -6.40 -9.95 -6.57
C ALA A 150 -7.31 -8.97 -5.80
N HIS A 151 -6.99 -7.67 -5.77
CA HIS A 151 -7.62 -6.67 -4.89
C HIS A 151 -7.89 -5.32 -5.57
N ARG A 152 -8.15 -5.35 -6.87
CA ARG A 152 -8.56 -4.18 -7.66
C ARG A 152 -10.07 -3.98 -7.64
#